data_AF-A0A1I6FI66-F1
#
_entry.id   AF-A0A1I6FI66-F1
#
_cell.length_a   1.000
_cell.length_b   1.000
_cell.length_c   1.000
_cell.angle_alpha   90.00
_cell.angle_beta   90.00
_cell.angle_gamma   90.00
#
_symmetry.space_group_name_H-M   'P 1'
#
loop_
_entity.id
_entity.type
_entity.pdbx_description
1 polymer ?
#
loop_
_entity_poly.entity_id
_entity_poly.type
_entity_poly.pdbx_seq_one_letter_code
_entity_poly.pdbx_strand_id
1 'polypeptide(L)' 'MSEERGTYIQESDDEGLDEDNLGHDPLETDPEEGWAESDRYGTTEYEQAHPRPLDERLKEERGDVGETGA' A
#
# COMPACT_ATOMS: atom_id res chain seq x y z
N MET A 1 23.31 35.08 -10.46
CA MET A 1 22.39 34.56 -11.49
C MET A 1 22.98 33.23 -11.90
N SER A 2 22.44 32.06 -11.58
CA SER A 2 21.10 31.70 -11.14
C SER A 2 21.22 30.35 -10.41
N GLU A 3 20.34 30.14 -9.45
CA GLU A 3 20.09 28.89 -8.72
C GLU A 3 20.17 27.60 -9.55
N GLU A 4 20.49 26.51 -8.83
CA GLU A 4 19.75 25.24 -8.84
C GLU A 4 19.54 24.54 -10.20
N ARG A 5 20.13 23.35 -10.31
CA ARG A 5 19.34 22.17 -10.66
C ARG A 5 20.03 20.96 -10.05
N GLY A 6 19.33 20.37 -9.08
CA GLY A 6 19.78 19.17 -8.38
C GLY A 6 20.19 18.10 -9.38
N THR A 7 21.24 17.39 -9.01
CA THR A 7 21.68 16.16 -9.68
C THR A 7 20.46 15.30 -9.93
N TYR A 8 20.07 15.14 -11.20
CA TYR A 8 19.06 14.16 -11.61
C TYR A 8 19.58 12.82 -11.09
N ILE A 9 18.91 12.26 -10.07
CA ILE A 9 19.24 10.91 -9.61
C ILE A 9 19.07 10.05 -10.85
N GLN A 10 20.12 9.32 -11.19
CA GLN A 10 20.11 8.48 -12.38
C GLN A 10 19.12 7.37 -12.07
N GLU A 11 17.90 7.50 -12.60
CA GLU A 11 16.82 6.57 -12.35
C GLU A 11 17.33 5.17 -12.69
N SER A 12 17.36 4.30 -11.68
CA SER A 12 17.67 2.89 -11.92
C SER A 12 16.62 2.33 -12.87
N ASP A 13 16.97 1.28 -13.63
CA ASP A 13 16.01 0.62 -14.51
C ASP A 13 14.70 0.23 -13.78
N ASP A 14 14.79 0.01 -12.46
CA ASP A 14 13.66 -0.24 -11.57
C ASP A 14 12.84 1.02 -11.20
N GLU A 15 13.45 2.20 -11.08
CA GLU A 15 12.73 3.46 -10.76
C GLU A 15 11.94 3.96 -11.97
N GLY A 16 12.41 3.64 -13.19
CA GLY A 16 11.63 3.87 -14.41
C GLY A 16 10.34 3.03 -14.51
N LEU A 17 10.18 2.01 -13.66
CA LEU A 17 8.95 1.22 -13.53
C LEU A 17 8.01 1.75 -12.45
N ASP A 18 8.34 2.88 -11.82
CA ASP A 18 7.44 3.52 -10.86
C ASP A 18 6.17 4.04 -11.55
N GLU A 19 5.10 4.13 -10.76
CA GLU A 19 3.74 4.37 -11.24
C GLU A 19 3.56 5.74 -11.91
N ASP A 20 4.31 6.75 -11.41
CA ASP A 20 4.34 8.09 -11.96
C ASP A 20 4.99 8.12 -13.35
N ASN A 21 5.99 7.28 -13.57
CA ASN A 21 6.67 7.08 -14.84
C ASN A 21 5.85 6.25 -15.83
N LEU A 22 5.21 5.18 -15.36
CA LEU A 22 4.35 4.32 -16.18
C LEU A 22 2.98 4.95 -16.49
N GLY A 23 2.60 6.02 -15.78
CA GLY A 23 1.31 6.67 -15.90
C GLY A 23 0.14 5.73 -15.56
N HIS A 24 0.42 4.74 -14.72
CA HIS A 24 -0.50 3.67 -14.35
C HIS A 24 -0.49 3.52 -12.83
N ASP A 25 -1.50 4.09 -12.17
CA ASP A 25 -1.73 3.92 -10.74
C ASP A 25 -2.47 2.59 -10.50
N PRO A 26 -1.83 1.58 -9.90
CA PRO A 26 -2.43 0.28 -9.62
C PRO A 26 -3.53 0.34 -8.55
N LEU A 27 -3.70 1.45 -7.81
CA LEU A 27 -4.83 1.68 -6.90
C LEU A 27 -6.09 2.21 -7.61
N GLU A 28 -5.95 2.75 -8.83
CA GLU A 28 -7.08 3.16 -9.67
C GLU A 28 -7.67 2.00 -10.48
N THR A 29 -6.88 0.96 -10.73
CA THR A 29 -7.34 -0.26 -11.38
C THR A 29 -7.73 -1.31 -10.34
N ASP A 30 -8.80 -2.06 -10.57
CA ASP A 30 -9.02 -3.26 -9.78
C ASP A 30 -7.85 -4.24 -10.02
N PRO A 31 -7.26 -4.82 -8.97
CA PRO A 31 -6.16 -5.76 -9.12
C PRO A 31 -6.59 -6.95 -9.98
N GLU A 32 -5.66 -7.52 -10.75
CA GLU A 32 -5.95 -8.71 -11.55
C GLU A 32 -6.60 -9.80 -10.69
N GLU A 33 -7.74 -10.34 -11.14
CA GLU A 33 -8.47 -11.38 -10.42
C GLU A 33 -7.53 -12.55 -10.08
N GLY A 34 -7.36 -12.83 -8.79
CA GLY A 34 -6.60 -13.98 -8.30
C GLY A 34 -5.24 -13.68 -7.67
N TRP A 35 -4.79 -12.42 -7.61
CA TRP A 35 -3.53 -12.06 -6.93
C TRP A 35 -3.69 -11.60 -5.48
N ALA A 36 -4.90 -11.17 -5.08
CA ALA A 36 -5.23 -10.86 -3.70
C ALA A 36 -6.56 -11.51 -3.32
N GLU A 37 -6.57 -12.29 -2.23
CA GLU A 37 -7.82 -12.80 -1.62
C GLU A 37 -8.62 -11.66 -0.96
N SER A 38 -8.00 -10.49 -0.80
CA SER A 38 -8.58 -9.27 -0.26
C SER A 38 -8.94 -8.26 -1.34
N ASP A 39 -9.99 -7.49 -1.11
CA ASP A 39 -10.34 -6.32 -1.92
C ASP A 39 -9.32 -5.18 -1.80
N ARG A 40 -9.56 -4.07 -2.52
CA ARG A 40 -8.72 -2.86 -2.50
C ARG A 40 -8.54 -2.21 -1.11
N TYR A 41 -9.36 -2.60 -0.13
CA TYR A 41 -9.29 -2.13 1.26
C TYR A 41 -8.66 -3.16 2.19
N GLY A 42 -8.13 -4.27 1.65
CA GLY A 42 -7.53 -5.33 2.44
C GLY A 42 -8.55 -6.23 3.17
N THR A 43 -9.80 -6.29 2.70
CA THR A 43 -10.84 -7.14 3.31
C THR A 43 -11.12 -8.37 2.45
N THR A 44 -11.10 -9.56 3.06
CA THR A 44 -11.44 -10.82 2.37
C THR A 44 -12.95 -11.06 2.34
N GLU A 45 -13.42 -11.86 1.37
CA GLU A 45 -14.83 -12.30 1.29
C GLU A 45 -15.29 -13.00 2.58
N TYR A 46 -14.39 -13.77 3.20
CA TYR A 46 -14.67 -14.43 4.48
C TYR A 46 -14.93 -13.40 5.60
N GLU A 47 -14.12 -12.36 5.70
CA GLU A 47 -14.30 -11.31 6.70
C GLU A 47 -15.58 -10.49 6.45
N GLN A 48 -15.93 -10.22 5.19
CA GLN A 48 -17.20 -9.57 4.86
C GLN A 48 -18.41 -10.42 5.27
N ALA A 49 -18.35 -11.73 5.04
CA ALA A 49 -19.41 -12.67 5.43
C ALA A 49 -19.50 -12.89 6.95
N HIS A 50 -18.42 -12.62 7.70
CA HIS A 50 -18.33 -12.82 9.14
C HIS A 50 -17.92 -11.52 9.85
N PRO A 51 -18.81 -10.50 9.88
CA PRO A 51 -18.46 -9.20 10.45
C PRO A 51 -18.16 -9.35 11.94
N ARG A 52 -16.97 -8.90 12.35
CA ARG A 52 -16.53 -8.81 13.74
C ARG A 52 -16.35 -7.33 14.13
N PRO A 53 -16.63 -6.95 15.39
CA PRO A 53 -16.32 -5.62 15.89
C PRO A 53 -14.84 -5.26 15.71
N LEU A 54 -14.55 -4.00 15.38
CA LEU A 54 -13.17 -3.54 15.18
C LEU A 54 -12.27 -3.79 16.40
N ASP A 55 -12.82 -3.61 17.61
CA ASP A 55 -12.12 -3.86 18.88
C ASP A 55 -11.63 -5.31 19.05
N GLU A 56 -12.28 -6.28 18.41
CA GLU A 56 -11.86 -7.68 18.45
C GLU A 56 -10.72 -7.92 17.47
N ARG A 57 -10.77 -7.33 16.27
CA ARG A 57 -9.71 -7.42 15.25
C ARG A 57 -8.41 -6.76 15.71
N LEU A 58 -8.50 -5.57 16.32
CA LEU A 58 -7.34 -4.84 16.85
C LEU A 58 -6.55 -5.62 17.90
N LYS A 59 -7.19 -6.54 18.64
CA LYS A 59 -6.48 -7.40 19.62
C LYS A 59 -5.62 -8.47 18.97
N GLU A 60 -5.89 -8.82 17.71
CA GLU A 60 -5.12 -9.79 16.93
C GLU A 60 -3.84 -9.17 16.35
N GLU A 61 -3.84 -7.85 16.16
CA GLU A 61 -2.68 -7.12 15.66
C GLU A 61 -1.56 -7.06 16.69
N ARG A 62 -0.33 -7.29 16.22
CA ARG A 62 0.87 -7.08 17.02
C ARG A 62 1.42 -5.70 16.68
N GLY A 63 1.36 -4.79 17.66
CA GLY A 63 2.03 -3.48 17.55
C GLY A 63 3.52 -3.64 17.27
N ASP A 64 4.11 -2.64 16.63
CA ASP A 64 5.54 -2.66 16.29
C ASP A 64 6.41 -2.64 17.56
N VAL A 65 7.63 -3.17 17.47
CA VAL A 65 8.57 -3.23 18.61
C VAL A 65 9.01 -1.82 18.98
N GLY A 66 8.29 -1.22 19.94
CA GLY A 66 8.52 0.15 20.39
C GLY A 66 7.27 1.02 20.39
N GLU A 67 6.13 0.50 19.96
CA GLU A 67 4.85 1.19 20.14
C GLU A 67 4.49 1.23 21.64
N THR A 68 4.82 2.36 22.28
CA THR A 68 4.27 2.68 23.60
C THR A 68 2.84 3.16 23.40
N GLY A 69 1.93 2.21 23.20
CA GLY A 69 0.50 2.45 23.39
C GLY A 69 0.23 2.94 24.82
N ALA A 70 -0.72 3.88 24.95
CA ALA A 70 -1.02 4.72 26.12
C ALA A 70 -1.00 4.04 27.50
#